data_AF-A0A9N9BLS5-F1
#
_entry.id   AF-A0A9N9BLS5-F1
#
_cell.length_a   1.000
_cell.length_b   1.000
_cell.length_c   1.000
_cell.angle_alpha   90.00
_cell.angle_beta   90.00
_cell.angle_gamma   90.00
#
_symmetry.space_group_name_H-M   'P 1'
#
loop_
_entity.id
_entity.type
_entity.pdbx_description
1 polymer ?
#
loop_
_entity_poly.entity_id
_entity_poly.type
_entity_poly.pdbx_seq_one_letter_code
_entity_poly.pdbx_strand_id
1 'polypeptide(L)'
;MSDKSVNTAALLSKLIAFVPSTQKFPQIVSTCQEIDTSISEVTEEAKSTCEFYQNVISLPPTSIDKKSNLNNIFSNNTEVKDTWHCDSCTLDIPSQSFEQHLHSTAHLISHAPDDSVPVDPLVLNDTNIGFRILRGQGWTYEKGLGISEQGRRQPITPKIKNDRLGIGLNSNSLKKQRYFKQEKRSKKILLSAKEAARQYEKEKKERINLLAYMNR
;
A
#
# COMPACT_ATOMS: atom_id res chain seq x y z
N MET A 1 72.39 -28.42 -4.94
CA MET A 1 72.00 -26.99 -5.08
C MET A 1 71.23 -26.87 -6.38
N SER A 2 69.96 -27.24 -6.38
CA SER A 2 68.80 -26.38 -6.07
C SER A 2 68.18 -25.88 -7.37
N ASP A 3 67.22 -26.67 -7.83
CA ASP A 3 66.27 -26.37 -8.90
C ASP A 3 65.47 -25.10 -8.58
N LYS A 4 65.11 -24.35 -9.64
CA LYS A 4 63.94 -23.46 -9.67
C LYS A 4 63.55 -23.21 -11.13
N SER A 5 62.85 -24.20 -11.69
CA SER A 5 61.97 -24.01 -12.84
C SER A 5 60.74 -23.24 -12.38
N VAL A 6 60.64 -21.96 -12.77
CA VAL A 6 59.46 -21.13 -12.47
C VAL A 6 58.41 -21.39 -13.56
N ASN A 7 57.40 -22.18 -13.21
CA ASN A 7 56.17 -22.33 -13.98
C ASN A 7 55.32 -21.05 -13.84
N THR A 8 55.26 -20.21 -14.88
CA THR A 8 54.30 -19.10 -14.96
C THR A 8 53.02 -19.59 -15.62
N ALA A 9 52.08 -20.09 -14.82
CA ALA A 9 50.72 -20.35 -15.27
C ALA A 9 49.98 -19.01 -15.43
N ALA A 10 49.59 -18.69 -16.67
CA ALA A 10 48.79 -17.52 -17.00
C ALA A 10 47.39 -17.62 -16.37
N LEU A 11 47.12 -16.80 -15.36
CA LEU A 11 45.78 -16.59 -14.80
C LEU A 11 44.95 -15.73 -15.78
N LEU A 12 44.22 -16.38 -16.67
CA LEU A 12 43.16 -15.75 -17.47
C LEU A 12 41.98 -15.38 -16.55
N SER A 13 42.02 -14.19 -15.96
CA SER A 13 40.84 -13.59 -15.32
C SER A 13 39.89 -13.08 -16.41
N LYS A 14 38.81 -13.82 -16.68
CA LYS A 14 37.74 -13.36 -17.57
C LYS A 14 37.11 -12.10 -16.95
N LEU A 15 37.29 -10.96 -17.61
CA LEU A 15 36.60 -9.71 -17.27
C LEU A 15 35.09 -9.92 -17.47
N ILE A 16 34.31 -9.58 -16.45
CA ILE A 16 32.85 -9.60 -16.52
C ILE A 16 32.42 -8.40 -17.35
N ALA A 17 31.83 -8.64 -18.52
CA ALA A 17 31.30 -7.59 -19.37
C ALA A 17 29.99 -7.02 -18.77
N PHE A 18 29.91 -5.69 -18.74
CA PHE A 18 28.73 -4.95 -18.30
C PHE A 18 27.61 -5.09 -19.34
N VAL A 19 26.43 -5.55 -18.90
CA VAL A 19 25.22 -5.68 -19.74
C VAL A 19 24.27 -4.52 -19.40
N PRO A 20 24.10 -3.52 -20.27
CA PRO A 20 23.13 -2.44 -20.03
C PRO A 20 21.69 -2.97 -20.17
N SER A 21 20.86 -2.64 -19.18
CA SER A 21 19.46 -3.07 -19.11
C SER A 21 18.59 -2.24 -20.04
N THR A 22 18.38 -2.71 -21.27
CA THR A 22 17.32 -2.19 -22.15
C THR A 22 16.02 -2.95 -21.90
N GLN A 23 15.25 -2.55 -20.88
CA GLN A 23 13.86 -2.97 -20.76
C GLN A 23 12.97 -1.76 -21.06
N LYS A 24 12.44 -1.72 -22.28
CA LYS A 24 11.33 -0.83 -22.64
C LYS A 24 10.09 -1.34 -21.91
N PHE A 25 9.58 -0.56 -20.95
CA PHE A 25 8.28 -0.80 -20.36
C PHE A 25 7.18 -0.28 -21.30
N PRO A 26 6.07 -1.01 -21.49
CA PRO A 26 4.94 -0.51 -22.27
C PRO A 26 4.24 0.62 -21.51
N GLN A 27 4.03 1.74 -22.20
CA GLN A 27 3.20 2.87 -21.76
C GLN A 27 1.76 2.37 -21.62
N ILE A 28 1.20 2.41 -20.41
CA ILE A 28 -0.23 2.20 -20.18
C ILE A 28 -0.89 3.53 -20.50
N VAL A 29 -1.47 3.63 -21.69
CA VAL A 29 -2.31 4.74 -22.10
C VAL A 29 -3.64 4.60 -21.36
N SER A 30 -3.92 5.47 -20.39
CA SER A 30 -5.25 5.55 -19.78
C SER A 30 -6.16 6.36 -20.71
N THR A 31 -6.86 5.66 -21.58
CA THR A 31 -7.97 6.25 -22.33
C THR A 31 -9.16 6.36 -21.38
N CYS A 32 -9.44 7.58 -20.90
CA CYS A 32 -10.71 7.89 -20.26
C CYS A 32 -11.72 8.21 -21.38
N GLN A 33 -12.68 7.31 -21.60
CA GLN A 33 -13.83 7.60 -22.44
C GLN A 33 -14.79 8.51 -21.67
N GLU A 34 -15.08 9.67 -22.27
CA GLU A 34 -16.13 10.59 -21.85
C GLU A 34 -17.49 9.88 -21.94
N ILE A 35 -18.25 9.90 -20.84
CA ILE A 35 -19.67 9.53 -20.85
C ILE A 35 -20.44 10.85 -20.75
N ASP A 36 -20.80 11.37 -21.91
CA ASP A 36 -21.88 12.33 -22.03
C ASP A 36 -23.19 11.62 -21.73
N THR A 37 -23.88 12.04 -20.67
CA THR A 37 -25.30 11.75 -20.51
C THR A 37 -26.05 13.03 -20.17
N SER A 38 -26.53 13.61 -21.27
CA SER A 38 -27.64 14.54 -21.38
C SER A 38 -28.73 14.33 -20.33
N ILE A 39 -29.11 15.46 -19.74
CA ILE A 39 -30.30 15.66 -18.93
C ILE A 39 -31.54 15.21 -19.72
N SER A 40 -32.33 14.33 -19.11
CA SER A 40 -33.74 14.16 -19.44
C SER A 40 -34.53 14.01 -18.14
N GLU A 41 -35.45 14.96 -17.93
CA GLU A 41 -36.51 14.92 -16.92
C GLU A 41 -37.25 13.58 -16.96
N VAL A 42 -37.69 13.09 -15.79
CA VAL A 42 -39.08 12.68 -15.52
C VAL A 42 -39.17 11.97 -14.15
N THR A 43 -40.18 12.44 -13.40
CA THR A 43 -40.92 11.86 -12.25
C THR A 43 -40.28 11.76 -10.87
N GLU A 44 -41.07 12.32 -9.96
CA GLU A 44 -41.01 12.32 -8.51
C GLU A 44 -40.85 10.93 -7.90
N GLU A 45 -40.31 10.91 -6.68
CA GLU A 45 -40.02 9.75 -5.82
C GLU A 45 -38.68 9.04 -6.03
N ALA A 46 -37.59 9.81 -6.04
CA ALA A 46 -36.36 9.35 -5.40
C ALA A 46 -35.59 10.57 -4.90
N LYS A 47 -35.42 10.70 -3.58
CA LYS A 47 -34.44 11.63 -3.00
C LYS A 47 -33.11 11.35 -3.70
N SER A 48 -32.58 12.36 -4.38
CA SER A 48 -31.42 12.25 -5.25
C SER A 48 -30.30 11.56 -4.49
N THR A 49 -29.60 10.61 -5.13
CA THR A 49 -28.40 9.98 -4.54
C THR A 49 -27.42 11.04 -4.04
N CYS A 50 -27.40 12.22 -4.69
CA CYS A 50 -26.70 13.42 -4.26
C CYS A 50 -27.14 13.91 -2.87
N GLU A 51 -28.46 13.98 -2.60
CA GLU A 51 -29.03 14.41 -1.32
C GLU A 51 -28.75 13.40 -0.19
N PHE A 52 -28.68 12.11 -0.51
CA PHE A 52 -28.24 11.07 0.43
C PHE A 52 -26.79 11.30 0.86
N TYR A 53 -25.86 11.48 -0.09
CA TYR A 53 -24.46 11.73 0.25
C TYR A 53 -24.25 13.09 0.93
N GLN A 54 -25.05 14.10 0.61
CA GLN A 54 -25.01 15.40 1.27
C GLN A 54 -25.40 15.32 2.76
N ASN A 55 -26.41 14.51 3.10
CA ASN A 55 -26.84 14.28 4.49
C ASN A 55 -25.88 13.42 5.31
N VAL A 56 -25.07 12.57 4.67
CA VAL A 56 -24.07 11.74 5.37
C VAL A 56 -22.85 12.56 5.79
N ILE A 57 -22.52 13.61 5.04
CA ILE A 57 -21.35 14.47 5.32
C ILE A 57 -21.70 15.54 6.35
N SER A 58 -22.94 16.02 6.41
CA SER A 58 -23.44 16.90 7.47
C SER A 58 -23.77 16.11 8.74
N LEU A 59 -22.74 15.82 9.54
CA LEU A 59 -22.90 15.17 10.86
C LEU A 59 -23.98 15.89 11.71
N PRO A 60 -24.99 15.18 12.25
CA PRO A 60 -25.85 15.75 13.28
C PRO A 60 -25.06 15.91 14.59
N PRO A 61 -25.33 16.94 15.41
CA PRO A 61 -24.63 17.15 16.66
C PRO A 61 -24.82 15.95 17.60
N THR A 62 -23.72 15.29 17.96
CA THR A 62 -23.71 14.25 18.99
C THR A 62 -24.17 14.84 20.31
N SER A 63 -25.23 14.29 20.88
CA SER A 63 -25.76 14.60 22.19
C SER A 63 -24.70 14.41 23.28
N ILE A 64 -24.17 15.51 23.80
CA ILE A 64 -23.60 15.59 25.13
C ILE A 64 -24.39 16.65 25.89
N ASP A 65 -25.28 16.18 26.76
CA ASP A 65 -26.02 17.00 27.71
C ASP A 65 -25.08 17.72 28.66
N LYS A 66 -24.93 19.04 28.49
CA LYS A 66 -24.69 19.96 29.62
C LYS A 66 -25.50 21.23 29.41
N LYS A 67 -26.51 21.40 30.26
CA LYS A 67 -27.21 22.67 30.46
C LYS A 67 -26.17 23.72 30.88
N SER A 68 -25.93 24.71 30.03
CA SER A 68 -25.51 26.04 30.48
C SER A 68 -26.22 27.08 29.63
N ASN A 69 -27.14 27.75 30.33
CA ASN A 69 -27.89 28.93 29.98
C ASN A 69 -27.04 30.00 29.27
N LEU A 70 -27.42 30.39 28.05
CA LEU A 70 -27.10 31.70 27.47
C LEU A 70 -28.27 32.12 26.56
N ASN A 71 -29.20 32.88 27.14
CA ASN A 71 -29.92 33.89 26.38
C ASN A 71 -28.90 34.98 26.02
N ASN A 72 -28.65 35.24 24.73
CA ASN A 72 -28.85 36.59 24.20
C ASN A 72 -28.52 36.72 22.70
N ILE A 73 -29.52 37.25 22.00
CA ILE A 73 -29.43 38.39 21.09
C ILE A 73 -28.82 38.11 19.71
N PHE A 74 -29.75 38.03 18.77
CA PHE A 74 -29.62 38.57 17.43
C PHE A 74 -29.18 40.05 17.52
N SER A 75 -27.90 40.31 17.29
CA SER A 75 -27.38 41.65 17.01
C SER A 75 -26.64 41.60 15.68
N ASN A 76 -27.28 42.18 14.67
CA ASN A 76 -26.59 42.76 13.54
C ASN A 76 -25.59 43.81 14.07
N ASN A 77 -24.29 43.66 13.79
CA ASN A 77 -23.38 44.73 13.38
C ASN A 77 -21.92 44.24 13.28
N THR A 78 -21.40 44.28 12.04
CA THR A 78 -20.00 44.55 11.65
C THR A 78 -18.89 44.22 12.65
N GLU A 79 -18.33 43.03 12.55
CA GLU A 79 -16.95 42.76 12.94
C GLU A 79 -16.21 42.31 11.69
N VAL A 80 -15.18 43.06 11.30
CA VAL A 80 -14.27 42.70 10.21
C VAL A 80 -13.60 41.41 10.64
N LYS A 81 -14.12 40.28 10.16
CA LYS A 81 -13.49 38.98 10.37
C LYS A 81 -12.26 38.98 9.50
N ASP A 82 -11.08 38.94 10.12
CA ASP A 82 -9.85 38.67 9.39
C ASP A 82 -10.04 37.37 8.59
N THR A 83 -9.97 37.49 7.26
CA THR A 83 -10.09 36.37 6.32
C THR A 83 -8.72 36.11 5.71
N TRP A 84 -8.29 34.85 5.72
CA TRP A 84 -7.06 34.41 5.07
C TRP A 84 -7.39 33.73 3.74
N HIS A 85 -6.65 34.11 2.71
CA HIS A 85 -6.77 33.56 1.37
C HIS A 85 -5.87 32.33 1.20
N CYS A 86 -6.44 31.22 0.73
CA CYS A 86 -5.68 30.02 0.42
C CYS A 86 -5.39 29.88 -1.08
N ASP A 87 -4.12 29.94 -1.49
CA ASP A 87 -3.72 29.81 -2.90
C ASP A 87 -4.04 28.44 -3.51
N SER A 88 -3.99 27.36 -2.71
CA SER A 88 -4.21 26.00 -3.20
C SER A 88 -5.68 25.64 -3.40
N CYS A 89 -6.58 26.30 -2.65
CA CYS A 89 -8.01 26.07 -2.73
C CYS A 89 -8.78 27.23 -3.36
N THR A 90 -8.14 28.39 -3.57
CA THR A 90 -8.76 29.64 -4.03
C THR A 90 -10.01 30.01 -3.22
N LEU A 91 -9.96 29.80 -1.91
CA LEU A 91 -11.07 30.05 -0.98
C LEU A 91 -10.62 31.03 0.11
N ASP A 92 -11.49 31.98 0.44
CA ASP A 92 -11.28 32.92 1.54
C ASP A 92 -11.90 32.33 2.82
N ILE A 93 -11.05 32.02 3.79
CA ILE A 93 -11.41 31.30 5.01
C ILE A 93 -11.29 32.25 6.21
N PRO A 94 -12.24 32.29 7.16
CA PRO A 94 -12.09 33.14 8.33
C PRO A 94 -10.97 32.63 9.24
N SER A 95 -10.24 33.54 9.92
CA SER A 95 -9.07 33.19 10.74
C SER A 95 -9.33 32.09 11.78
N GLN A 96 -10.56 32.02 12.33
CA GLN A 96 -10.94 31.01 13.33
C GLN A 96 -10.97 29.58 12.76
N SER A 97 -11.24 29.40 11.47
CA SER A 97 -11.32 28.09 10.83
C SER A 97 -10.11 27.79 9.93
N PHE A 98 -9.08 28.63 9.95
CA PHE A 98 -7.91 28.46 9.10
C PHE A 98 -7.17 27.15 9.41
N GLU A 99 -6.93 26.82 10.68
CA GLU A 99 -6.30 25.54 11.03
C GLU A 99 -7.16 24.32 10.65
N GLN A 100 -8.49 24.44 10.77
CA GLN A 100 -9.40 23.38 10.36
C GLN A 100 -9.38 23.18 8.84
N HIS A 101 -9.24 24.26 8.08
CA HIS A 101 -9.04 24.20 6.64
C HIS A 101 -7.71 23.50 6.28
N LEU A 102 -6.59 23.88 6.91
CA LEU A 102 -5.26 23.28 6.64
C LEU A 102 -5.24 21.77 6.92
N HIS A 103 -5.95 21.32 7.95
CA HIS A 103 -6.02 19.90 8.30
C HIS A 103 -7.17 19.16 7.62
N SER A 104 -7.99 19.86 6.82
CA SER A 104 -9.09 19.22 6.09
C SER A 104 -8.52 18.26 5.05
N THR A 105 -9.16 17.10 4.91
CA THR A 105 -8.75 16.10 3.92
C THR A 105 -8.81 16.66 2.49
N ALA A 106 -9.78 17.54 2.21
CA ALA A 106 -9.90 18.23 0.92
C ALA A 106 -8.66 19.08 0.60
N HIS A 107 -8.19 19.88 1.57
CA HIS A 107 -6.97 20.70 1.42
C HIS A 107 -5.71 19.83 1.27
N LEU A 108 -5.57 18.78 2.08
CA LEU A 108 -4.42 17.87 1.99
C LEU A 108 -4.36 17.15 0.64
N ILE A 109 -5.51 16.82 0.05
CA ILE A 109 -5.60 16.19 -1.27
C ILE A 109 -5.27 17.20 -2.39
N SER A 110 -5.71 18.46 -2.29
CA SER A 110 -5.33 19.49 -3.25
C SER A 110 -3.84 19.85 -3.17
N HIS A 111 -3.21 19.64 -2.01
CA HIS A 111 -1.77 19.78 -1.79
C HIS A 111 -0.97 18.52 -2.13
N ALA A 112 -1.61 17.46 -2.61
CA ALA A 112 -0.86 16.29 -3.04
C ALA A 112 0.15 16.72 -4.12
N PRO A 113 1.45 16.43 -3.92
CA PRO A 113 2.45 16.78 -4.92
C PRO A 113 2.07 16.10 -6.24
N ASP A 114 2.20 16.82 -7.35
CA ASP A 114 2.02 16.22 -8.67
C ASP A 114 2.87 14.95 -8.75
N ASP A 115 2.25 13.83 -9.17
CA ASP A 115 2.91 12.53 -9.41
C ASP A 115 4.10 12.62 -10.40
N SER A 116 4.31 13.80 -11.00
CA SER A 116 5.36 14.10 -11.98
C SER A 116 6.75 14.23 -11.38
N VAL A 117 6.90 14.51 -10.07
CA VAL A 117 8.21 14.65 -9.44
C VAL A 117 8.47 13.51 -8.46
N PRO A 118 9.35 12.54 -8.80
CA PRO A 118 9.75 11.50 -7.87
C PRO A 118 10.41 12.15 -6.65
N VAL A 119 9.76 12.07 -5.50
CA VAL A 119 10.35 12.49 -4.23
C VAL A 119 11.58 11.63 -3.98
N ASP A 120 12.74 12.26 -3.84
CA ASP A 120 13.96 11.57 -3.49
C ASP A 120 13.79 10.93 -2.10
N PRO A 121 13.86 9.59 -1.97
CA PRO A 121 13.68 8.93 -0.68
C PRO A 121 14.83 9.23 0.30
N LEU A 122 15.96 9.68 -0.23
CA LEU A 122 16.96 10.36 0.57
C LEU A 122 16.54 11.82 0.62
N VAL A 123 16.39 12.38 1.82
CA VAL A 123 16.36 13.83 2.02
C VAL A 123 17.37 14.08 3.12
N LEU A 124 18.59 14.44 2.73
CA LEU A 124 19.64 14.82 3.68
C LEU A 124 19.71 16.34 3.73
N ASN A 125 19.59 16.89 4.94
CA ASN A 125 19.65 18.32 5.22
C ASN A 125 20.90 18.65 6.08
N ASP A 126 21.23 19.94 6.15
CA ASP A 126 22.39 20.44 6.91
C ASP A 126 22.29 20.25 8.44
N THR A 127 21.11 19.86 8.95
CA THR A 127 20.95 19.47 10.35
C THR A 127 21.66 18.14 10.63
N ASN A 128 21.79 17.27 9.62
CA ASN A 128 22.52 16.02 9.74
C ASN A 128 24.04 16.26 9.75
N ILE A 129 24.69 15.90 10.86
CA ILE A 129 26.14 16.07 11.05
C ILE A 129 26.93 15.32 9.97
N GLY A 130 26.51 14.11 9.62
CA GLY A 130 27.15 13.30 8.58
C GLY A 130 27.08 13.95 7.20
N PHE A 131 25.94 14.57 6.87
CA PHE A 131 25.79 15.32 5.63
C PHE A 131 26.77 16.50 5.56
N ARG A 132 26.92 17.25 6.65
CA ARG A 132 27.88 18.37 6.74
C ARG A 132 29.33 17.90 6.60
N ILE A 133 29.68 16.77 7.22
CA ILE A 133 31.02 16.18 7.09
C ILE A 133 31.30 15.80 5.63
N LEU A 134 30.36 15.10 4.98
CA LEU A 134 30.51 14.70 3.58
C LEU A 134 30.63 15.90 2.64
N ARG A 135 29.79 16.92 2.83
CA ARG A 135 29.86 18.20 2.11
C ARG A 135 31.22 18.89 2.30
N GLY A 136 31.73 18.90 3.53
CA GLY A 136 33.06 19.42 3.84
C GLY A 136 34.21 18.68 3.16
N GLN A 137 34.03 17.40 2.85
CA GLN A 137 34.97 16.58 2.08
C GLN A 137 34.81 16.73 0.56
N GLY A 138 33.95 17.65 0.10
CA GLY A 138 33.71 17.90 -1.32
C GLY A 138 32.67 16.99 -1.96
N TRP A 139 31.93 16.19 -1.18
CA TRP A 139 30.82 15.40 -1.72
C TRP A 139 29.59 16.27 -1.98
N THR A 140 28.91 16.02 -3.10
CA THR A 140 27.69 16.72 -3.52
C THR A 140 26.48 15.80 -3.48
N TYR A 141 25.36 16.30 -2.95
CA TYR A 141 24.14 15.53 -2.72
C TYR A 141 23.58 14.82 -3.97
N GLU A 142 23.64 15.47 -5.13
CA GLU A 142 23.11 14.94 -6.38
C GLU A 142 23.91 13.76 -6.96
N LYS A 143 25.12 13.51 -6.44
CA LYS A 143 26.10 12.64 -7.08
C LYS A 143 26.54 11.48 -6.19
N GLY A 144 26.99 10.41 -6.83
CA GLY A 144 27.57 9.25 -6.16
C GLY A 144 28.92 9.54 -5.51
N LEU A 145 29.36 8.65 -4.63
CA LEU A 145 30.73 8.69 -4.11
C LEU A 145 31.74 8.14 -5.13
N GLY A 146 33.00 8.55 -5.01
CA GLY A 146 34.10 8.06 -5.88
C GLY A 146 34.64 9.14 -6.81
N ILE A 147 35.80 8.87 -7.42
CA ILE A 147 36.54 9.87 -8.21
C ILE A 147 35.79 10.39 -9.43
N SER A 148 34.93 9.55 -10.01
CA SER A 148 34.06 9.88 -11.13
C SER A 148 32.60 9.82 -10.72
N GLU A 149 32.32 9.96 -9.42
CA GLU A 149 30.97 9.95 -8.84
C GLU A 149 30.18 8.67 -9.18
N GLN A 150 30.90 7.58 -9.42
CA GLN A 150 30.36 6.30 -9.92
C GLN A 150 29.62 5.47 -8.85
N GLY A 151 29.75 5.86 -7.58
CA GLY A 151 29.13 5.21 -6.46
C GLY A 151 27.62 5.32 -6.51
N ARG A 152 26.93 4.33 -5.94
CA ARG A 152 25.48 4.40 -5.82
C ARG A 152 25.08 5.49 -4.83
N ARG A 153 24.17 6.38 -5.23
CA ARG A 153 23.59 7.41 -4.34
C ARG A 153 22.63 6.80 -3.31
N GLN A 154 21.70 5.97 -3.79
CA GLN A 154 20.65 5.38 -2.96
C GLN A 154 21.13 4.12 -2.21
N PRO A 155 20.70 3.89 -0.96
CA PRO A 155 20.99 2.66 -0.24
C PRO A 155 20.48 1.44 -1.00
N ILE A 156 21.17 0.31 -0.84
CA ILE A 156 20.69 -0.96 -1.36
C ILE A 156 19.59 -1.45 -0.42
N THR A 157 18.40 -1.67 -0.96
CA THR A 157 17.28 -2.20 -0.19
C THR A 157 17.57 -3.65 0.21
N PRO A 158 17.61 -3.97 1.52
CA PRO A 158 17.86 -5.34 1.94
C PRO A 158 16.62 -6.20 1.66
N LYS A 159 16.84 -7.41 1.15
CA LYS A 159 15.77 -8.41 1.03
C LYS A 159 15.69 -9.21 2.32
N ILE A 160 14.67 -8.92 3.14
CA ILE A 160 14.44 -9.66 4.38
C ILE A 160 14.02 -11.09 4.05
N LYS A 161 14.68 -12.06 4.69
CA LYS A 161 14.35 -13.48 4.58
C LYS A 161 13.45 -13.88 5.75
N ASN A 162 12.17 -14.11 5.46
CA ASN A 162 11.17 -14.50 6.47
C ASN A 162 11.16 -16.02 6.76
N ASP A 163 11.89 -16.81 5.97
CA ASP A 163 11.92 -18.27 6.10
C ASP A 163 13.06 -18.76 7.00
N ARG A 164 12.86 -19.91 7.67
CA ARG A 164 13.91 -20.60 8.47
C ARG A 164 14.84 -21.50 7.64
N LEU A 165 14.73 -21.47 6.32
CA LEU A 165 15.49 -22.34 5.43
C LEU A 165 16.97 -21.94 5.36
N GLY A 166 17.88 -22.88 5.07
CA GLY A 166 19.29 -22.55 4.83
C GLY A 166 19.48 -21.63 3.63
N ILE A 167 20.57 -20.87 3.62
CA ILE A 167 21.01 -20.11 2.43
C ILE A 167 21.37 -21.14 1.34
N GLY A 168 20.96 -20.89 0.09
CA GLY A 168 21.17 -21.81 -1.03
C GLY A 168 20.01 -22.78 -1.31
N LEU A 169 19.01 -22.87 -0.42
CA LEU A 169 17.79 -23.62 -0.70
C LEU A 169 16.78 -22.75 -1.46
N ASN A 170 16.50 -23.12 -2.71
CA ASN A 170 15.57 -22.40 -3.57
C ASN A 170 14.15 -22.48 -3.00
N SER A 171 13.63 -21.37 -2.45
CA SER A 171 12.27 -21.33 -1.88
C SER A 171 11.16 -21.68 -2.88
N ASN A 172 11.43 -21.51 -4.19
CA ASN A 172 10.51 -21.86 -5.27
C ASN A 172 10.24 -23.37 -5.38
N SER A 173 11.19 -24.25 -5.03
CA SER A 173 10.97 -25.70 -5.07
C SER A 173 10.03 -26.16 -3.95
N LEU A 174 10.09 -25.50 -2.79
CA LEU A 174 9.25 -25.82 -1.63
C LEU A 174 7.84 -25.25 -1.75
N LYS A 175 7.67 -24.10 -2.41
CA LYS A 175 6.35 -23.56 -2.74
C LYS A 175 5.56 -24.57 -3.58
N LYS A 176 6.16 -25.16 -4.63
CA LYS A 176 5.54 -26.23 -5.44
C LYS A 176 5.07 -27.42 -4.61
N GLN A 177 5.88 -27.88 -3.64
CA GLN A 177 5.49 -28.98 -2.76
C GLN A 177 4.32 -28.61 -1.83
N ARG A 178 4.28 -27.36 -1.33
CA ARG A 178 3.17 -26.87 -0.48
C ARG A 178 1.86 -26.75 -1.24
N TYR A 179 1.87 -26.17 -2.45
CA TYR A 179 0.67 -26.10 -3.31
C TYR A 179 0.15 -27.50 -3.64
N PHE A 180 1.03 -28.43 -4.02
CA PHE A 180 0.63 -29.81 -4.33
C PHE A 180 0.03 -30.56 -3.13
N LYS A 181 0.52 -30.30 -1.92
CA LYS A 181 -0.02 -30.90 -0.68
C LYS A 181 -1.37 -30.28 -0.28
N GLN A 182 -1.60 -29.00 -0.59
CA GLN A 182 -2.88 -28.33 -0.36
C GLN A 182 -3.95 -28.78 -1.35
N GLU A 183 -3.64 -28.94 -2.64
CA GLU A 183 -4.57 -29.49 -3.64
C GLU A 183 -5.04 -30.91 -3.31
N LYS A 184 -4.15 -31.74 -2.75
CA LYS A 184 -4.53 -33.09 -2.29
C LYS A 184 -5.43 -33.07 -1.04
N ARG A 185 -5.33 -32.03 -0.20
CA ARG A 185 -6.16 -31.88 1.00
C ARG A 185 -7.52 -31.26 0.72
N SER A 186 -7.61 -30.37 -0.28
CA SER A 186 -8.88 -29.75 -0.69
C SER A 186 -9.78 -30.70 -1.47
N LYS A 187 -9.22 -31.75 -2.10
CA LYS A 187 -9.96 -32.83 -2.75
C LYS A 187 -10.39 -33.94 -1.78
N LYS A 188 -10.81 -33.60 -0.55
CA LYS A 188 -11.68 -34.52 0.20
C LYS A 188 -13.03 -34.49 -0.49
N ILE A 189 -13.31 -35.51 -1.29
CA ILE A 189 -14.59 -35.68 -1.98
C ILE A 189 -15.67 -35.69 -0.89
N LEU A 190 -16.47 -34.63 -0.82
CA LEU A 190 -17.67 -34.60 0.00
C LEU A 190 -18.63 -35.61 -0.64
N LEU A 191 -18.96 -36.68 0.09
CA LEU A 191 -19.98 -37.64 -0.34
C LEU A 191 -21.27 -36.91 -0.66
N SER A 192 -21.95 -37.31 -1.73
CA SER A 192 -23.26 -36.75 -2.04
C SER A 192 -24.21 -36.95 -0.86
N ALA A 193 -25.13 -36.00 -0.60
CA ALA A 193 -26.07 -36.09 0.52
C ALA A 193 -26.84 -37.43 0.54
N LYS A 194 -27.14 -37.98 -0.65
CA LYS A 194 -27.77 -39.30 -0.82
C LYS A 194 -26.86 -40.46 -0.41
N GLU A 195 -25.57 -40.36 -0.69
CA GLU A 195 -24.58 -41.38 -0.29
C GLU A 195 -24.30 -41.33 1.21
N ALA A 196 -24.21 -40.14 1.79
CA ALA A 196 -24.05 -39.95 3.23
C ALA A 196 -25.23 -40.55 4.03
N ALA A 197 -26.47 -40.31 3.57
CA ALA A 197 -27.66 -40.91 4.17
C ALA A 197 -27.64 -42.46 4.11
N ARG A 198 -27.27 -43.03 2.96
CA ARG A 198 -27.13 -44.48 2.77
C ARG A 198 -26.08 -45.10 3.69
N GLN A 199 -24.94 -44.43 3.88
CA GLN A 199 -23.89 -44.90 4.78
C GLN A 199 -24.36 -44.87 6.24
N TYR A 200 -25.03 -43.79 6.67
CA TYR A 200 -25.59 -43.69 8.02
C TYR A 200 -26.59 -44.81 8.34
N GLU A 201 -27.50 -45.12 7.42
CA GLU A 201 -28.45 -46.23 7.59
C GLU A 201 -27.75 -47.59 7.72
N LYS A 202 -26.70 -47.81 6.90
CA LYS A 202 -25.90 -49.03 6.94
C LYS A 202 -25.16 -49.16 8.28
N GLU A 203 -24.46 -48.12 8.70
CA GLU A 203 -23.75 -48.09 10.00
C GLU A 203 -24.72 -48.28 11.17
N LYS A 204 -25.90 -47.65 11.12
CA LYS A 204 -26.95 -47.84 12.13
C LYS A 204 -27.39 -49.30 12.21
N LYS A 205 -27.61 -49.96 11.07
CA LYS A 205 -28.00 -51.38 11.01
C LYS A 205 -26.89 -52.28 11.53
N GLU A 206 -25.64 -52.03 11.16
CA GLU A 206 -24.47 -52.76 11.66
C GLU A 206 -24.33 -52.62 13.17
N ARG A 207 -24.51 -51.41 13.72
CA ARG A 207 -24.50 -51.17 15.17
C ARG A 207 -25.60 -51.94 15.89
N ILE A 208 -26.83 -51.93 15.36
CA ILE A 208 -27.95 -52.68 15.95
C ILE A 208 -27.66 -54.19 15.91
N ASN A 209 -27.12 -54.69 14.80
CA ASN A 209 -26.76 -56.10 14.66
C ASN A 209 -25.64 -56.51 15.63
N LEU A 210 -24.62 -55.66 15.78
CA LEU A 210 -23.54 -55.87 16.76
C LEU A 210 -24.09 -55.90 18.19
N LEU A 211 -24.97 -54.97 18.55
CA LEU A 211 -25.63 -54.95 19.86
C LEU A 211 -26.48 -56.20 20.10
N ALA A 212 -27.21 -56.66 19.09
CA ALA A 212 -27.99 -57.89 19.18
C ALA A 212 -27.10 -59.14 19.33
N TYR A 213 -25.93 -59.16 18.70
CA TYR A 213 -24.94 -60.22 18.85
C TYR A 213 -24.32 -60.24 20.26
N MET A 214 -23.99 -59.07 20.80
CA MET A 214 -23.39 -58.95 22.13
C MET A 214 -24.36 -59.23 23.29
N ASN A 215 -25.67 -59.06 23.05
CA ASN A 215 -26.73 -59.29 24.04
C ASN A 215 -27.37 -60.68 23.93
N ARG A 216 -26.76 -61.62 23.21
CA ARG A 216 -27.18 -63.02 23.07
C ARG A 216 -26.27 -63.93 23.88
#